data_AF-A0A2W6AX07-F1
#
_entry.id   AF-A0A2W6AX07-F1
#
_cell.length_a   1.000
_cell.length_b   1.000
_cell.length_c   1.000
_cell.angle_alpha   90.00
_cell.angle_beta   90.00
_cell.angle_gamma   90.00
#
_symmetry.space_group_name_H-M   'P 1'
#
loop_
_entity.id
_entity.type
_entity.pdbx_description
1 polymer ?
#
loop_
_entity_poly.entity_id
_entity_poly.type
_entity_poly.pdbx_seq_one_letter_code
_entity_poly.pdbx_strand_id
1 'polypeptide(L)' 'MSSSDSTHSGVYVPPFNQRERIPQEAIDDLVRQIAEQFHPERIILFGSYAYGTPRPDSDVDLL' A
#
# COMPACT_ATOMS: atom_id res chain seq x y z
N MET A 1 -26.02 -20.90 9.39
CA MET A 1 -25.64 -20.19 8.14
C MET A 1 -24.16 -19.87 8.19
N SER A 2 -23.50 -20.16 7.08
CA SER A 2 -22.06 -20.30 6.89
C SER A 2 -21.20 -19.10 7.28
N SER A 3 -20.04 -19.48 7.82
CA SER A 3 -18.72 -18.88 7.60
C SER A 3 -18.46 -17.53 8.25
N SER A 4 -18.05 -17.61 9.51
CA SER A 4 -16.92 -16.83 10.03
C SER A 4 -15.68 -17.14 9.19
N ASP A 5 -15.50 -16.39 8.10
CA ASP A 5 -14.27 -16.36 7.32
C ASP A 5 -13.32 -15.34 7.95
N SER A 6 -12.19 -15.84 8.42
CA SER A 6 -11.17 -15.16 9.18
C SER A 6 -10.45 -14.08 8.37
N THR A 7 -10.64 -12.82 8.76
CA THR A 7 -9.72 -11.67 8.65
C THR A 7 -8.45 -11.88 7.81
N HIS A 8 -8.50 -11.45 6.55
CA HIS A 8 -7.44 -10.63 5.95
C HIS A 8 -8.11 -9.31 5.56
N SER A 9 -8.20 -8.36 6.50
CA SER A 9 -8.63 -6.99 6.20
C SER A 9 -7.54 -6.33 5.37
N GLY A 10 -7.59 -6.48 4.05
CA GLY A 10 -6.82 -5.64 3.15
C GLY A 10 -7.31 -4.20 3.29
N VAL A 11 -6.38 -3.27 3.48
CA VAL A 11 -6.71 -1.83 3.54
C VAL A 11 -7.42 -1.45 2.24
N TYR A 12 -8.61 -0.87 2.34
CA TYR A 12 -9.35 -0.42 1.17
C TYR A 12 -8.65 0.77 0.52
N VAL A 13 -8.30 0.61 -0.76
CA VAL A 13 -7.75 1.69 -1.59
C VAL A 13 -8.86 2.13 -2.56
N PRO A 14 -9.38 3.38 -2.44
CA PRO A 14 -10.36 3.88 -3.39
C PRO A 14 -9.79 3.92 -4.82
N PRO A 15 -10.64 3.87 -5.85
CA PRO A 15 -10.18 4.06 -7.23
C PRO A 15 -9.60 5.47 -7.43
N PHE A 16 -8.75 5.64 -8.45
CA PHE A 16 -8.00 6.88 -8.68
C PHE A 16 -8.91 8.11 -8.88
N ASN A 17 -10.16 7.94 -9.33
CA ASN A 17 -11.11 9.02 -9.50
C ASN A 17 -11.80 9.47 -8.18
N GLN A 18 -11.53 8.79 -7.06
CA GLN A 18 -12.15 9.03 -5.75
C GLN A 18 -11.13 9.24 -4.63
N ARG A 19 -9.82 9.18 -4.91
CA ARG A 19 -8.75 9.41 -3.93
C ARG A 19 -7.91 10.61 -4.33
N GLU A 20 -7.33 11.30 -3.35
CA GLU A 20 -6.28 12.31 -3.60
C GLU A 20 -4.92 11.64 -3.79
N ARG A 21 -4.67 10.57 -3.03
CA ARG A 21 -3.50 9.69 -3.08
C ARG A 21 -3.85 8.32 -2.49
N ILE A 22 -2.97 7.34 -2.66
CA ILE A 22 -3.07 6.06 -1.96
C ILE A 22 -2.96 6.32 -0.44
N PRO A 23 -3.86 5.74 0.37
CA PRO A 23 -3.80 5.86 1.82
C PRO A 23 -2.47 5.34 2.38
N GLN A 24 -1.88 6.05 3.35
CA GLN A 24 -0.61 5.66 3.94
C GLN A 24 -0.68 4.26 4.57
N GLU A 25 -1.80 3.94 5.22
CA GLU A 25 -2.06 2.61 5.79
C GLU A 25 -1.95 1.48 4.76
N ALA A 26 -2.33 1.73 3.50
CA ALA A 26 -2.22 0.74 2.44
C ALA A 26 -0.76 0.53 2.00
N ILE A 27 0.04 1.60 2.01
CA ILE A 27 1.48 1.54 1.73
C ILE A 27 2.18 0.77 2.86
N ASP A 28 1.84 1.09 4.12
CA ASP A 28 2.43 0.44 5.29
C ASP A 28 2.08 -1.06 5.34
N ASP A 29 0.84 -1.42 5.01
CA ASP A 29 0.42 -2.83 4.91
C ASP A 29 1.17 -3.57 3.80
N LEU A 30 1.37 -2.95 2.63
CA LEU A 30 2.17 -3.52 1.54
C LEU A 30 3.63 -3.71 1.97
N VAL A 31 4.25 -2.72 2.59
CA VAL A 31 5.63 -2.79 3.08
C VAL A 31 5.78 -3.91 4.11
N ARG A 32 4.81 -4.04 5.03
CA ARG A 32 4.77 -5.14 6.01
C ARG A 32 4.70 -6.49 5.32
N GLN A 33 3.81 -6.66 4.34
CA GLN A 33 3.68 -7.91 3.58
C GLN A 33 4.97 -8.26 2.82
N ILE A 34 5.62 -7.28 2.19
CA ILE A 34 6.90 -7.49 1.49
C ILE A 34 7.99 -7.91 2.48
N ALA A 35 8.09 -7.24 3.62
CA ALA A 35 9.07 -7.56 4.66
C ALA A 35 8.90 -8.98 5.21
N GLU A 36 7.65 -9.38 5.51
CA GLU A 36 7.31 -10.70 6.03
C GLU A 36 7.55 -11.82 5.02
N GLN A 37 7.33 -11.57 3.72
CA GLN A 37 7.45 -12.60 2.69
C GLN A 37 8.88 -12.74 2.15
N PHE A 38 9.56 -11.63 1.90
CA PHE A 38 10.83 -11.62 1.15
C PHE A 38 12.05 -11.33 2.01
N HIS A 39 11.87 -10.84 3.24
CA HIS A 39 12.95 -10.53 4.18
C HIS A 39 14.10 -9.71 3.55
N PRO A 40 13.80 -8.62 2.81
CA PRO A 40 14.84 -7.82 2.19
C PRO A 40 15.70 -7.13 3.26
N GLU A 41 16.95 -6.80 2.90
CA GLU A 41 17.80 -6.01 3.78
C GLU A 41 17.18 -4.63 4.05
N ARG A 42 16.58 -4.01 3.03
CA ARG A 42 15.96 -2.69 3.05
C ARG A 42 14.79 -2.63 2.05
N ILE A 43 13.83 -1.77 2.35
CA ILE A 43 12.74 -1.37 1.44
C ILE A 43 12.83 0.15 1.32
N ILE A 44 12.95 0.65 0.09
CA ILE A 44 13.13 2.07 -0.19
C ILE A 44 11.92 2.59 -0.97
N LEU A 45 11.19 3.53 -0.38
CA LEU A 45 10.17 4.30 -1.08
C LEU A 45 10.84 5.37 -1.94
N PHE A 46 10.50 5.41 -3.23
CA PHE A 46 10.98 6.44 -4.15
C PHE A 46 9.83 6.99 -5.01
N GLY A 47 10.16 7.84 -5.97
CA GLY A 47 9.17 8.44 -6.85
C GLY A 47 8.28 9.46 -6.15
N SER A 48 7.07 9.66 -6.68
CA SER A 48 6.19 10.78 -6.32
C SER A 48 5.79 10.81 -4.83
N TYR A 49 5.63 9.64 -4.21
CA TYR A 49 5.33 9.53 -2.77
C TYR A 49 6.51 9.93 -1.90
N ALA A 50 7.75 9.64 -2.31
CA ALA A 50 8.95 10.08 -1.59
C ALA A 50 9.17 11.59 -1.69
N TYR A 51 8.81 12.20 -2.84
CA TYR A 51 8.93 13.65 -3.04
C TYR A 51 7.77 14.46 -2.43
N GLY A 52 6.75 13.82 -1.88
CA GLY A 52 5.61 14.49 -1.24
C GLY A 52 4.60 15.11 -2.20
N THR A 53 4.68 14.81 -3.49
CA THR A 53 3.77 15.32 -4.53
C THR A 53 3.09 14.19 -5.32
N PRO A 54 2.48 13.17 -4.68
CA PRO A 54 1.72 12.14 -5.38
C PRO A 54 0.43 12.74 -5.96
N ARG A 55 0.00 12.20 -7.10
CA ARG A 55 -1.30 12.46 -7.71
C ARG A 55 -2.25 11.29 -7.46
N PRO A 56 -3.57 11.47 -7.71
CA PRO A 56 -4.54 10.37 -7.59
C PRO A 56 -4.19 9.13 -8.42
N ASP A 57 -3.61 9.34 -9.60
CA ASP A 57 -3.16 8.32 -10.56
C ASP A 57 -1.73 7.82 -10.30
N SER A 58 -1.03 8.36 -9.30
CA SER A 58 0.34 7.95 -9.01
C SER A 58 0.40 6.57 -8.36
N ASP A 59 1.32 5.76 -8.86
CA ASP A 59 1.72 4.47 -8.30
C ASP A 59 2.66 4.65 -7.10
N VAL A 60 2.86 3.57 -6.33
CA VAL A 60 3.81 3.49 -5.22
C VAL A 60 5.01 2.68 -5.67
N ASP A 61 6.17 3.34 -5.72
CA ASP A 61 7.42 2.74 -6.19
C ASP A 61 8.29 2.27 -5.01
N LEU A 62 8.67 0.99 -4.99
CA LEU A 62 9.48 0.37 -3.94
C LEU A 62 10.69 -0.37 -4.53
N LEU A 63 11.87 -0.18 -3.92
CA LEU A 63 13.15 -0.83 -4.26
C LEU A 63 13.68 -1.65 -3.08
#